data_AF-A0AAE1C757-F1
#
_entry.id   AF-A0AAE1C757-F1
#
_cell.length_a   1.000
_cell.length_b   1.000
_cell.length_c   1.000
_cell.angle_alpha   90.00
_cell.angle_beta   90.00
_cell.angle_gamma   90.00
#
_symmetry.space_group_name_H-M   'P 1'
#
loop_
_entity.id
_entity.type
_entity.pdbx_description
1 polymer ?
#
loop_
_entity_poly.entity_id
_entity_poly.type
_entity_poly.pdbx_seq_one_letter_code
_entity_poly.pdbx_strand_id
1 'polypeptide(L)'
;MHFNLLALAALAPAVLGQTYYGCYTEGETSRALTGASYADFSNMTVELCASLCSPYPIWGLEYTGECYCGDALTQGSFPAFASDCAMVCAGDAGEVCGGPNRLSLYGTSATPPTITPVPHAAVTAASFLGCYVELTGGRVLSGRSAFSATGMTNDACGSYCLNSGFLFYGTEYSAECYCGTGVGSANSTDVSECLMDCSGDATQKCGGPSRLSIYEWA
;
A
#
# COMPACT_ATOMS: atom_id res chain seq x y z
N MET A 1 27.94 16.60 -21.72
CA MET A 1 28.06 15.31 -20.99
C MET A 1 26.65 14.91 -20.61
N HIS A 2 26.04 14.01 -21.38
CA HIS A 2 24.64 13.61 -21.23
C HIS A 2 24.58 12.43 -20.26
N PHE A 3 23.98 12.61 -19.10
CA PHE A 3 23.67 11.51 -18.19
C PHE A 3 22.35 10.87 -18.63
N ASN A 4 22.47 9.63 -19.06
CA ASN A 4 21.38 8.79 -19.55
C ASN A 4 20.57 8.31 -18.33
N LEU A 5 19.31 8.74 -18.24
CA LEU A 5 18.37 8.35 -17.19
C LEU A 5 17.81 6.95 -17.52
N LEU A 6 18.59 5.91 -17.24
CA LEU A 6 18.06 4.55 -17.19
C LEU A 6 17.50 4.32 -15.79
N ALA A 7 16.17 4.32 -15.69
CA ALA A 7 15.45 3.84 -14.53
C ALA A 7 15.94 2.43 -14.18
N LEU A 8 16.53 2.27 -13.00
CA LEU A 8 16.66 0.96 -12.36
C LEU A 8 15.26 0.53 -11.91
N ALA A 9 14.48 -0.04 -12.83
CA ALA A 9 13.53 -1.06 -12.42
C ALA A 9 14.38 -2.20 -11.84
N ALA A 10 14.28 -2.44 -10.54
CA ALA A 10 14.87 -3.61 -9.91
C ALA A 10 14.36 -4.83 -10.68
N LEU A 11 15.26 -5.45 -11.44
CA LEU A 11 15.01 -6.71 -12.12
C LEU A 11 14.95 -7.78 -11.03
N ALA A 12 13.77 -8.00 -10.45
CA ALA A 12 13.44 -9.33 -9.95
C ALA A 12 13.74 -10.30 -11.11
N PRO A 13 14.60 -11.32 -10.93
CA PRO A 13 14.99 -12.16 -12.03
C PRO A 13 13.75 -12.81 -12.65
N ALA A 14 13.54 -12.59 -13.95
CA ALA A 14 12.59 -13.30 -14.79
C ALA A 14 12.88 -14.83 -14.90
N VAL A 15 13.68 -15.38 -13.99
CA VAL A 15 14.24 -16.74 -14.02
C VAL A 15 13.30 -17.76 -13.39
N LEU A 16 12.26 -17.33 -12.65
CA LEU A 16 11.31 -18.26 -11.99
C LEU A 16 9.90 -18.27 -12.60
N GLY A 17 9.62 -17.46 -13.63
CA GLY A 17 8.27 -17.34 -14.18
C GLY A 17 7.24 -16.80 -13.16
N GLN A 18 7.73 -16.07 -12.15
CA GLN A 18 6.91 -15.45 -11.11
C GLN A 18 6.70 -13.98 -11.41
N THR A 19 5.54 -13.47 -11.05
CA THR A 19 5.13 -12.07 -11.16
C THR A 19 5.17 -11.44 -9.78
N TYR A 20 5.82 -10.27 -9.64
CA TYR A 20 5.66 -9.42 -8.47
C TYR A 20 4.32 -8.69 -8.54
N TYR A 21 3.45 -8.90 -7.56
CA TYR A 21 2.13 -8.28 -7.51
C TYR A 21 2.12 -6.94 -6.79
N GLY A 22 3.12 -6.67 -5.93
CA GLY A 22 3.21 -5.43 -5.17
C GLY A 22 3.34 -5.65 -3.67
N CYS A 23 3.19 -4.56 -2.92
CA CYS A 23 3.14 -4.59 -1.46
C CYS A 23 1.71 -4.83 -0.99
N TYR A 24 1.52 -5.71 -0.01
CA TYR A 24 0.21 -6.06 0.54
C TYR A 24 0.21 -5.98 2.07
N THR A 25 -0.90 -5.58 2.66
CA THR A 25 -1.10 -5.66 4.10
C THR A 25 -1.31 -7.11 4.55
N GLU A 26 -1.11 -7.34 5.84
CA GLU A 26 -1.69 -8.51 6.50
C GLU A 26 -3.22 -8.55 6.40
N GLY A 27 -3.79 -9.73 6.69
CA GLY A 27 -5.24 -9.90 6.81
C GLY A 27 -5.82 -9.12 7.99
N GLU A 28 -7.14 -8.97 8.04
CA GLU A 28 -7.79 -8.14 9.07
C GLU A 28 -7.64 -8.73 10.49
N THR A 29 -7.69 -10.05 10.60
CA THR A 29 -7.57 -10.79 11.87
C THR A 29 -6.59 -11.96 11.79
N SER A 30 -5.83 -12.06 10.69
CA SER A 30 -4.97 -13.21 10.38
C SER A 30 -3.83 -12.82 9.46
N ARG A 31 -2.92 -13.78 9.18
CA ARG A 31 -1.91 -13.64 8.13
C ARG A 31 -2.57 -13.50 6.75
N ALA A 32 -1.99 -12.71 5.86
CA ALA A 32 -2.38 -12.57 4.47
C ALA A 32 -2.34 -13.92 3.74
N LEU A 33 -1.33 -14.75 4.05
CA LEU A 33 -1.14 -16.08 3.52
C LEU A 33 -1.12 -17.10 4.66
N THR A 34 -1.97 -18.12 4.57
CA THR A 34 -2.21 -19.08 5.67
C THR A 34 -1.69 -20.50 5.39
N GLY A 35 -0.89 -20.67 4.34
CA GLY A 35 -0.24 -21.94 4.02
C GLY A 35 1.02 -22.16 4.86
N ALA A 36 2.06 -22.71 4.22
CA ALA A 36 3.35 -22.88 4.86
C ALA A 36 4.02 -21.53 5.18
N SER A 37 4.86 -21.52 6.21
CA SER A 37 5.71 -20.37 6.54
C SER A 37 7.10 -20.81 6.97
N TYR A 38 8.08 -19.96 6.70
CA TYR A 38 9.49 -20.16 6.97
C TYR A 38 10.12 -18.85 7.44
N ALA A 39 11.23 -18.94 8.17
CA ALA A 39 11.99 -17.77 8.56
C ALA A 39 13.49 -18.07 8.52
N ASP A 40 14.25 -17.20 7.88
CA ASP A 40 15.71 -17.17 7.90
C ASP A 40 16.19 -15.72 7.89
N PHE A 41 16.44 -15.17 9.08
CA PHE A 41 16.93 -13.80 9.27
C PHE A 41 18.41 -13.62 8.95
N SER A 42 19.06 -14.60 8.32
CA SER A 42 20.44 -14.52 7.86
C SER A 42 20.59 -14.71 6.36
N ASN A 43 19.76 -15.55 5.73
CA ASN A 43 19.93 -15.95 4.33
C ASN A 43 18.66 -15.85 3.48
N MET A 44 17.56 -15.28 3.97
CA MET A 44 16.35 -15.14 3.12
C MET A 44 16.62 -14.29 1.88
N THR A 45 16.24 -14.81 0.72
CA THR A 45 16.19 -14.10 -0.57
C THR A 45 14.84 -14.34 -1.24
N VAL A 46 14.54 -13.57 -2.28
CA VAL A 46 13.35 -13.76 -3.10
C VAL A 46 13.32 -15.15 -3.72
N GLU A 47 14.44 -15.63 -4.26
CA GLU A 47 14.54 -16.99 -4.84
C GLU A 47 14.39 -18.08 -3.79
N LEU A 48 14.95 -17.91 -2.59
CA LEU A 48 14.83 -18.90 -1.53
C LEU A 48 13.36 -19.05 -1.14
N CYS A 49 12.65 -17.95 -0.92
CA CYS A 49 11.23 -18.01 -0.59
C CYS A 49 10.39 -18.61 -1.72
N ALA A 50 10.64 -18.20 -2.98
CA ALA A 50 9.97 -18.78 -4.14
C ALA A 50 10.16 -20.30 -4.24
N SER A 51 11.37 -20.80 -3.95
CA SER A 51 11.69 -22.23 -3.94
C SER A 51 10.93 -22.95 -2.82
N LEU A 52 10.96 -22.41 -1.60
CA LEU A 52 10.26 -22.96 -0.44
C LEU A 52 8.74 -23.02 -0.66
N CYS A 53 8.18 -22.01 -1.33
CA CYS A 53 6.77 -21.90 -1.64
C CYS A 53 6.36 -22.49 -3.00
N SER A 54 7.22 -23.21 -3.70
CA SER A 54 6.93 -23.78 -5.04
C SER A 54 5.64 -24.61 -5.16
N PRO A 55 5.08 -25.25 -4.09
CA PRO A 55 3.77 -25.91 -4.17
C PRO A 55 2.58 -24.95 -4.20
N TYR A 56 2.77 -23.66 -3.88
CA TYR A 56 1.71 -22.67 -3.72
C TYR A 56 1.66 -21.68 -4.90
N PRO A 57 0.47 -21.25 -5.33
CA PRO A 57 0.34 -20.31 -6.45
C PRO A 57 0.75 -18.88 -6.08
N ILE A 58 0.70 -18.52 -4.79
CA ILE A 58 1.12 -17.21 -4.28
C ILE A 58 1.99 -17.38 -3.03
N TRP A 59 2.90 -16.43 -2.87
CA TRP A 59 3.85 -16.39 -1.78
C TRP A 59 4.29 -14.95 -1.55
N GLY A 60 4.86 -14.68 -0.39
CA GLY A 60 5.32 -13.33 -0.07
C GLY A 60 6.37 -13.33 1.02
N LEU A 61 7.15 -12.26 1.02
CA LEU A 61 8.20 -12.02 2.00
C LEU A 61 7.81 -10.90 2.93
N GLU A 62 8.16 -11.05 4.20
CA GLU A 62 7.92 -10.05 5.23
C GLU A 62 9.16 -9.87 6.10
N TYR A 63 9.31 -8.66 6.66
CA TYR A 63 10.23 -8.37 7.75
C TYR A 63 11.65 -8.93 7.53
N THR A 64 12.24 -8.67 6.36
CA THR A 64 13.60 -9.05 5.92
C THR A 64 13.89 -10.55 5.78
N GLY A 65 13.31 -11.40 6.62
CA GLY A 65 13.69 -12.81 6.77
C GLY A 65 12.54 -13.79 6.77
N GLU A 66 11.29 -13.33 6.71
CA GLU A 66 10.11 -14.19 6.77
C GLU A 66 9.58 -14.51 5.37
N CYS A 67 9.09 -15.73 5.18
CA CYS A 67 8.54 -16.23 3.93
C CYS A 67 7.22 -16.94 4.20
N TYR A 68 6.17 -16.53 3.49
CA TYR A 68 4.81 -17.05 3.63
C TYR A 68 4.30 -17.56 2.30
N CYS A 69 3.59 -18.69 2.33
CA CYS A 69 2.99 -19.31 1.16
C CYS A 69 1.47 -19.43 1.33
N GLY A 70 0.71 -19.44 0.23
CA GLY A 70 -0.73 -19.67 0.31
C GLY A 70 -1.39 -19.92 -1.03
N ASP A 71 -2.62 -20.41 -1.00
CA ASP A 71 -3.44 -20.61 -2.20
C ASP A 71 -4.25 -19.35 -2.58
N ALA A 72 -4.51 -18.48 -1.60
CA ALA A 72 -5.27 -17.26 -1.76
C ALA A 72 -4.90 -16.26 -0.64
N LEU A 73 -5.16 -14.97 -0.90
CA LEU A 73 -5.10 -13.94 0.13
C LEU A 73 -6.30 -14.06 1.07
N THR A 74 -6.05 -13.88 2.36
CA THR A 74 -7.13 -13.77 3.36
C THR A 74 -7.85 -12.43 3.26
N GLN A 75 -9.08 -12.40 3.77
CA GLN A 75 -9.87 -11.18 3.85
C GLN A 75 -9.12 -10.12 4.67
N GLY A 76 -9.10 -8.88 4.16
CA GLY A 76 -8.43 -7.77 4.81
C GLY A 76 -7.01 -7.51 4.33
N SER A 77 -6.44 -8.40 3.52
CA SER A 77 -5.17 -8.15 2.83
C SER A 77 -5.43 -7.31 1.59
N PHE A 78 -4.90 -6.10 1.54
CA PHE A 78 -5.09 -5.17 0.43
C PHE A 78 -3.76 -4.64 -0.08
N PRO A 79 -3.71 -4.09 -1.31
CA PRO A 79 -2.54 -3.40 -1.80
C PRO A 79 -2.16 -2.27 -0.83
N ALA A 80 -0.88 -2.21 -0.50
CA ALA A 80 -0.26 -1.16 0.27
C ALA A 80 0.71 -0.38 -0.63
N PHE A 81 1.20 0.75 -0.12
CA PHE A 81 2.22 1.52 -0.82
C PHE A 81 3.51 0.69 -0.90
N ALA A 82 4.20 0.72 -2.04
CA ALA A 82 5.46 -0.01 -2.21
C ALA A 82 6.52 0.35 -1.15
N SER A 83 6.51 1.59 -0.66
CA SER A 83 7.38 2.06 0.41
C SER A 83 7.18 1.32 1.74
N ASP A 84 6.00 0.75 1.98
CA ASP A 84 5.71 -0.03 3.18
C ASP A 84 6.43 -1.39 3.16
N CYS A 85 6.83 -1.86 1.97
CA CYS A 85 7.54 -3.11 1.77
C CYS A 85 9.04 -2.89 1.53
N ALA A 86 9.67 -1.83 2.03
CA ALA A 86 11.04 -1.46 1.63
C ALA A 86 12.18 -2.10 2.47
N MET A 87 11.93 -3.13 3.27
CA MET A 87 13.01 -3.82 4.01
C MET A 87 13.80 -4.72 3.06
N VAL A 88 15.13 -4.58 3.09
CA VAL A 88 16.03 -5.44 2.31
C VAL A 88 15.97 -6.90 2.78
N CYS A 89 16.21 -7.84 1.89
CA CYS A 89 16.30 -9.25 2.25
C CYS A 89 17.54 -9.53 3.11
N ALA A 90 17.41 -10.46 4.06
CA ALA A 90 18.50 -10.81 4.98
C ALA A 90 19.71 -11.43 4.24
N GLY A 91 19.45 -12.23 3.21
CA GLY A 91 20.45 -12.91 2.39
C GLY A 91 20.91 -12.13 1.15
N ASP A 92 20.19 -11.09 0.74
CA ASP A 92 20.55 -10.26 -0.42
C ASP A 92 20.09 -8.81 -0.25
N ALA A 93 21.06 -7.89 -0.13
CA ALA A 93 20.79 -6.45 0.03
C ALA A 93 20.32 -5.76 -1.27
N GLY A 94 20.40 -6.44 -2.42
CA GLY A 94 19.85 -5.98 -3.70
C GLY A 94 18.36 -6.25 -3.87
N GLU A 95 17.77 -7.01 -2.94
CA GLU A 95 16.38 -7.45 -3.00
C GLU A 95 15.54 -6.88 -1.87
N VAL A 96 14.22 -6.92 -2.07
CA VAL A 96 13.23 -6.37 -1.15
C VAL A 96 12.34 -7.50 -0.61
N CYS A 97 12.30 -7.62 0.71
CA CYS A 97 11.65 -8.69 1.46
C CYS A 97 10.59 -8.14 2.43
N GLY A 98 9.70 -7.31 1.90
CA GLY A 98 8.53 -6.81 2.63
C GLY A 98 8.87 -5.73 3.66
N GLY A 99 8.05 -5.65 4.69
CA GLY A 99 8.16 -4.70 5.79
C GLY A 99 7.39 -5.19 7.00
N PRO A 100 7.29 -4.41 8.09
CA PRO A 100 6.54 -4.83 9.26
C PRO A 100 5.04 -4.95 8.95
N ASN A 101 4.46 -6.17 9.03
CA ASN A 101 3.07 -6.46 8.64
C ASN A 101 2.77 -6.09 7.17
N ARG A 102 3.76 -6.27 6.28
CA ARG A 102 3.73 -5.85 4.88
C ARG A 102 4.44 -6.87 4.00
N LEU A 103 3.67 -7.55 3.17
CA LEU A 103 4.18 -8.61 2.30
C LEU A 103 4.57 -8.05 0.94
N SER A 104 5.81 -8.30 0.52
CA SER A 104 6.15 -8.26 -0.90
C SER A 104 5.56 -9.51 -1.54
N LEU A 105 4.44 -9.37 -2.25
CA LEU A 105 3.63 -10.49 -2.76
C LEU A 105 4.03 -10.85 -4.19
N TYR A 106 4.13 -12.15 -4.44
CA TYR A 106 4.49 -12.75 -5.72
C TYR A 106 3.54 -13.92 -6.06
N GLY A 107 3.51 -14.32 -7.32
CA GLY A 107 2.82 -15.53 -7.73
C GLY A 107 2.99 -15.88 -9.20
N THR A 108 2.39 -16.99 -9.61
CA THR A 108 2.61 -17.60 -10.93
C THR A 108 1.72 -17.05 -12.05
N SER A 109 0.72 -16.23 -11.70
CA SER A 109 -0.20 -15.63 -12.67
C SER A 109 0.31 -14.28 -13.16
N ALA A 110 -0.15 -13.85 -14.33
CA ALA A 110 0.21 -12.54 -14.87
C ALA A 110 -0.44 -11.37 -14.10
N THR A 111 -1.53 -11.63 -13.38
CA THR A 111 -2.29 -10.65 -12.62
C THR A 111 -2.33 -11.03 -11.14
N PRO A 112 -2.36 -10.04 -10.23
CA PRO A 112 -2.55 -10.30 -8.81
C PRO A 112 -3.81 -11.13 -8.52
N PRO A 113 -3.82 -11.91 -7.42
CA PRO A 113 -5.02 -12.60 -6.98
C PRO A 113 -6.14 -11.58 -6.75
N THR A 114 -7.33 -11.88 -7.27
CA THR A 114 -8.54 -11.11 -6.96
C THR A 114 -8.89 -11.33 -5.51
N ILE A 115 -8.62 -10.32 -4.70
CA ILE A 115 -9.16 -10.20 -3.35
C ILE A 115 -10.62 -9.81 -3.48
N THR A 116 -11.49 -10.39 -2.65
CA THR A 116 -12.78 -9.79 -2.38
C THR A 116 -12.51 -8.47 -1.68
N PRO A 117 -12.79 -7.31 -2.31
CA PRO A 117 -12.76 -6.03 -1.59
C PRO A 117 -13.64 -6.17 -0.35
N VAL A 118 -13.37 -5.41 0.71
CA VAL A 118 -14.37 -5.29 1.77
C VAL A 118 -15.69 -4.91 1.11
N PRO A 119 -16.80 -5.65 1.33
CA PRO A 119 -18.06 -5.35 0.67
C PRO A 119 -18.44 -3.89 0.89
N HIS A 120 -18.42 -3.11 -0.19
CA HIS A 120 -18.92 -1.75 -0.25
C HIS A 120 -19.92 -1.66 -1.39
N ALA A 121 -20.76 -0.62 -1.41
CA ALA A 121 -21.59 -0.35 -2.56
C ALA A 121 -20.69 -0.14 -3.80
N ALA A 122 -21.19 -0.48 -4.99
CA ALA A 122 -20.47 -0.16 -6.22
C ALA A 122 -20.33 1.37 -6.32
N VAL A 123 -19.09 1.85 -6.43
CA VAL A 123 -18.75 3.27 -6.59
C VAL A 123 -18.08 3.46 -7.96
N THR A 124 -18.25 4.63 -8.56
CA THR A 124 -17.77 4.92 -9.91
C THR A 124 -17.00 6.23 -10.02
N ALA A 125 -17.12 7.12 -9.03
CA ALA A 125 -16.42 8.40 -9.04
C ALA A 125 -16.04 8.84 -7.62
N ALA A 126 -14.95 9.59 -7.51
CA ALA A 126 -14.60 10.30 -6.29
C ALA A 126 -14.92 11.79 -6.44
N SER A 127 -15.49 12.40 -5.39
CA SER A 127 -15.79 13.83 -5.33
C SER A 127 -14.92 14.51 -4.30
N PHE A 128 -14.28 15.63 -4.66
CA PHE A 128 -13.57 16.48 -3.70
C PHE A 128 -14.59 17.25 -2.85
N LEU A 129 -14.54 17.04 -1.53
CA LEU A 129 -15.45 17.68 -0.58
C LEU A 129 -14.91 19.01 -0.05
N GLY A 130 -13.59 19.17 -0.01
CA GLY A 130 -12.96 20.41 0.42
C GLY A 130 -11.66 20.23 1.21
N CYS A 131 -11.11 21.36 1.64
CA CYS A 131 -9.98 21.42 2.56
C CYS A 131 -10.50 21.50 4.00
N TYR A 132 -10.04 20.63 4.88
CA TYR A 132 -10.51 20.54 6.27
C TYR A 132 -9.36 20.67 7.26
N VAL A 133 -9.59 21.36 8.36
CA VAL A 133 -8.62 21.50 9.45
C VAL A 133 -8.57 20.21 10.26
N GLU A 134 -7.38 19.67 10.54
CA GLU A 134 -7.24 18.59 11.52
C GLU A 134 -7.58 19.03 12.93
N LEU A 135 -8.19 18.14 13.71
CA LEU A 135 -8.65 18.46 15.05
C LEU A 135 -7.55 18.28 16.09
N THR A 136 -7.50 19.18 17.06
CA THR A 136 -6.64 19.02 18.23
C THR A 136 -7.19 17.88 19.11
N GLY A 137 -6.50 16.74 19.14
CA GLY A 137 -6.88 15.59 19.97
C GLY A 137 -7.80 14.56 19.30
N GLY A 138 -7.95 14.61 17.97
CA GLY A 138 -8.68 13.61 17.18
C GLY A 138 -8.23 13.63 15.72
N ARG A 139 -8.79 12.73 14.89
CA ARG A 139 -8.61 12.73 13.43
C ARG A 139 -9.92 13.09 12.76
N VAL A 140 -9.88 13.88 11.68
CA VAL A 140 -11.07 14.11 10.84
C VAL A 140 -11.55 12.80 10.21
N LEU A 141 -10.60 11.97 9.77
CA LEU A 141 -10.82 10.62 9.24
C LEU A 141 -10.12 9.62 10.16
N SER A 142 -10.89 8.93 10.99
CA SER A 142 -10.37 8.09 12.09
C SER A 142 -10.35 6.58 11.78
N GLY A 143 -10.43 6.22 10.50
CA GLY A 143 -10.32 4.84 10.02
C GLY A 143 -8.86 4.42 9.86
N ARG A 144 -8.55 3.73 8.76
CA ARG A 144 -7.17 3.34 8.44
C ARG A 144 -6.34 4.53 7.97
N SER A 145 -5.02 4.39 8.03
CA SER A 145 -4.08 5.36 7.49
C SER A 145 -2.90 4.67 6.82
N ALA A 146 -2.26 5.40 5.91
CA ALA A 146 -1.07 4.99 5.20
C ALA A 146 -0.16 6.18 4.94
N PHE A 147 1.11 5.91 4.67
CA PHE A 147 2.11 6.92 4.38
C PHE A 147 2.97 6.48 3.20
N SER A 148 3.26 7.40 2.29
CA SER A 148 4.29 7.18 1.28
C SER A 148 5.03 8.46 0.97
N ALA A 149 6.34 8.45 1.23
CA ALA A 149 7.21 9.59 0.97
C ALA A 149 7.41 9.87 -0.54
N THR A 150 7.06 8.94 -1.42
CA THR A 150 7.34 9.03 -2.86
C THR A 150 6.21 8.53 -3.76
N GLY A 151 5.17 7.92 -3.20
CA GLY A 151 4.10 7.26 -3.96
C GLY A 151 2.71 7.76 -3.63
N MET A 152 2.55 8.81 -2.83
CA MET A 152 1.23 9.31 -2.47
C MET A 152 0.61 10.09 -3.62
N THR A 153 -0.62 9.74 -3.97
CA THR A 153 -1.52 10.49 -4.86
C THR A 153 -2.94 10.41 -4.29
N ASN A 154 -3.84 11.28 -4.74
CA ASN A 154 -5.25 11.18 -4.33
C ASN A 154 -5.87 9.85 -4.79
N ASP A 155 -5.52 9.38 -5.99
CA ASP A 155 -6.00 8.10 -6.53
C ASP A 155 -5.49 6.90 -5.74
N ALA A 156 -4.21 6.92 -5.34
CA ALA A 156 -3.61 5.86 -4.53
C ALA A 156 -4.24 5.81 -3.14
N CYS A 157 -4.44 6.98 -2.50
CA CYS A 157 -5.13 7.06 -1.22
C CYS A 157 -6.59 6.58 -1.32
N GLY A 158 -7.32 7.03 -2.36
CA GLY A 158 -8.70 6.61 -2.60
C GLY A 158 -8.83 5.10 -2.82
N SER A 159 -7.92 4.51 -3.60
CA SER A 159 -7.88 3.06 -3.84
C SER A 159 -7.57 2.29 -2.56
N TYR A 160 -6.60 2.75 -1.77
CA TYR A 160 -6.25 2.15 -0.48
C TYR A 160 -7.45 2.15 0.48
N CYS A 161 -8.12 3.29 0.62
CA CYS A 161 -9.27 3.42 1.51
C CYS A 161 -10.49 2.62 1.03
N LEU A 162 -10.78 2.65 -0.28
CA LEU A 162 -11.90 1.90 -0.85
C LEU A 162 -11.73 0.40 -0.65
N ASN A 163 -10.54 -0.13 -0.98
CA ASN A 163 -10.22 -1.54 -0.77
C ASN A 163 -10.28 -1.91 0.72
N SER A 164 -9.99 -0.96 1.61
CA SER A 164 -10.11 -1.12 3.05
C SER A 164 -11.52 -0.94 3.62
N GLY A 165 -12.55 -0.74 2.78
CA GLY A 165 -13.95 -0.60 3.20
C GLY A 165 -14.37 0.81 3.62
N PHE A 166 -13.60 1.84 3.26
CA PHE A 166 -13.88 3.23 3.59
C PHE A 166 -14.23 4.03 2.34
N LEU A 167 -15.36 4.74 2.37
CA LEU A 167 -15.81 5.61 1.28
C LEU A 167 -15.20 7.00 1.35
N PHE A 168 -14.79 7.46 2.54
CA PHE A 168 -14.11 8.73 2.70
C PHE A 168 -12.61 8.50 2.77
N TYR A 169 -11.87 9.35 2.08
CA TYR A 169 -10.43 9.37 2.13
C TYR A 169 -9.92 10.81 2.09
N GLY A 170 -8.70 11.02 2.58
CA GLY A 170 -8.09 12.33 2.51
C GLY A 170 -6.60 12.28 2.62
N THR A 171 -5.97 13.24 1.95
CA THR A 171 -4.52 13.39 1.88
C THR A 171 -4.06 14.58 2.69
N GLU A 172 -2.95 14.41 3.41
CA GLU A 172 -2.35 15.43 4.27
C GLU A 172 -0.84 15.49 4.03
N TYR A 173 -0.26 16.69 4.18
CA TYR A 173 1.18 16.92 4.21
C TYR A 173 1.96 16.21 3.08
N SER A 174 1.42 16.24 1.85
CA SER A 174 1.98 15.61 0.63
C SER A 174 1.98 14.08 0.59
N ALA A 175 2.11 13.41 1.73
CA ALA A 175 2.55 12.01 1.81
C ALA A 175 1.67 11.12 2.67
N GLU A 176 0.70 11.68 3.39
CA GLU A 176 -0.15 10.95 4.32
C GLU A 176 -1.53 10.71 3.72
N CYS A 177 -2.09 9.54 3.99
CA CYS A 177 -3.42 9.13 3.58
C CYS A 177 -4.22 8.67 4.80
N TYR A 178 -5.47 9.11 4.89
CA TYR A 178 -6.39 8.78 5.96
C TYR A 178 -7.73 8.35 5.38
N CYS A 179 -8.34 7.34 5.99
CA CYS A 179 -9.60 6.76 5.59
C CYS A 179 -10.66 6.98 6.66
N GLY A 180 -11.94 7.04 6.28
CA GLY A 180 -13.03 7.21 7.23
C GLY A 180 -14.36 6.68 6.71
N THR A 181 -15.28 6.43 7.63
CA THR A 181 -16.68 6.12 7.33
C THR A 181 -17.53 7.38 7.20
N GLY A 182 -16.93 8.54 7.45
CA GLY A 182 -17.52 9.86 7.37
C GLY A 182 -16.48 10.91 7.73
N VAL A 183 -16.81 12.17 7.47
CA VAL A 183 -16.03 13.31 7.95
C VAL A 183 -16.44 13.61 9.39
N GLY A 184 -15.49 13.54 10.33
CA GLY A 184 -15.72 13.92 11.72
C GLY A 184 -16.07 15.41 11.89
N SER A 185 -16.20 15.88 13.13
CA SER A 185 -16.55 17.28 13.45
C SER A 185 -15.42 18.27 13.10
N ALA A 186 -15.18 18.50 11.81
CA ALA A 186 -14.13 19.36 11.29
C ALA A 186 -14.71 20.58 10.57
N ASN A 187 -14.00 21.71 10.67
CA ASN A 187 -14.34 22.89 9.90
C ASN A 187 -13.64 22.84 8.54
N SER A 188 -14.40 23.08 7.47
CA SER A 188 -13.81 23.38 6.17
C SER A 188 -13.04 24.70 6.27
N THR A 189 -11.94 24.80 5.54
CA THR A 189 -11.14 26.03 5.38
C THR A 189 -10.87 26.33 3.91
N ASP A 190 -10.14 27.40 3.65
CA ASP A 190 -9.78 27.81 2.30
C ASP A 190 -8.95 26.72 1.59
N VAL A 191 -9.28 26.43 0.33
CA VAL A 191 -8.60 25.41 -0.48
C VAL A 191 -7.11 25.72 -0.65
N SER A 192 -6.71 26.99 -0.56
CA SER A 192 -5.31 27.41 -0.64
C SER A 192 -4.42 26.83 0.46
N GLU A 193 -5.01 26.39 1.59
CA GLU A 193 -4.29 25.73 2.68
C GLU A 193 -4.01 24.23 2.40
N CYS A 194 -4.60 23.68 1.34
CA CYS A 194 -4.47 22.27 0.93
C CYS A 194 -3.69 22.08 -0.39
N LEU A 195 -2.76 22.99 -0.71
CA LEU A 195 -2.06 23.00 -2.01
C LEU A 195 -0.65 22.39 -1.99
N MET A 196 -0.30 21.59 -0.99
CA MET A 196 0.96 20.83 -1.06
C MET A 196 0.88 19.81 -2.19
N ASP A 197 1.95 19.71 -2.97
CA ASP A 197 2.07 18.71 -4.04
C ASP A 197 2.06 17.30 -3.47
N CYS A 198 1.39 16.37 -4.13
CA CYS A 198 1.45 14.97 -3.72
C CYS A 198 2.86 14.40 -3.94
N SER A 199 3.32 13.56 -3.00
CA SER A 199 4.69 13.02 -3.02
C SER A 199 4.99 12.09 -4.21
N GLY A 200 3.95 11.49 -4.79
CA GLY A 200 4.05 10.63 -5.98
C GLY A 200 3.62 11.29 -7.29
N ASP A 201 2.95 12.46 -7.24
CA ASP A 201 2.53 13.19 -8.43
C ASP A 201 2.32 14.68 -8.11
N ALA A 202 3.29 15.53 -8.46
CA ALA A 202 3.22 16.96 -8.20
C ALA A 202 2.13 17.71 -9.00
N THR A 203 1.45 17.04 -9.94
CA THR A 203 0.28 17.63 -10.61
C THR A 203 -0.98 17.58 -9.75
N GLN A 204 -0.99 16.74 -8.72
CA GLN A 204 -2.07 16.60 -7.75
C GLN A 204 -1.75 17.37 -6.45
N LYS A 205 -2.80 17.78 -5.72
CA LYS A 205 -2.68 18.45 -4.42
C LYS A 205 -3.12 17.51 -3.30
N CYS A 206 -2.26 17.36 -2.28
CA CYS A 206 -2.39 16.40 -1.19
C CYS A 206 -2.34 17.10 0.18
N GLY A 207 -3.27 18.04 0.39
CA GLY A 207 -3.47 18.69 1.67
C GLY A 207 -2.40 19.71 2.03
N GLY A 208 -2.19 19.88 3.32
CA GLY A 208 -1.26 20.84 3.90
C GLY A 208 -0.94 20.51 5.36
N PRO A 209 -0.15 21.34 6.05
CA PRO A 209 0.16 21.12 7.46
C PRO A 209 -1.11 21.20 8.32
N SER A 210 -1.53 20.08 8.92
CA SER A 210 -2.81 20.00 9.66
C SER A 210 -4.03 20.33 8.79
N ARG A 211 -3.98 19.97 7.50
CA ARG A 211 -5.01 20.25 6.50
C ARG A 211 -5.23 19.04 5.58
N LEU A 212 -6.42 18.45 5.63
CA LEU A 212 -6.79 17.35 4.75
C LEU A 212 -7.51 17.85 3.51
N SER A 213 -7.08 17.37 2.34
CA SER A 213 -7.93 17.35 1.15
C SER A 213 -8.83 16.14 1.23
N ILE A 214 -10.14 16.33 1.48
CA ILE A 214 -11.07 15.22 1.68
C ILE A 214 -11.87 14.93 0.42
N TYR A 215 -12.04 13.65 0.15
CA TYR A 215 -12.79 13.11 -0.96
C TYR A 215 -13.75 12.02 -0.48
N GLU A 216 -14.80 11.78 -1.26
CA GLU A 216 -15.76 10.71 -1.04
C GLU A 216 -16.00 9.93 -2.33
N TRP A 217 -16.01 8.60 -2.23
CA TRP A 217 -16.45 7.70 -3.29
C TRP A 217 -17.98 7.64 -3.38
N ALA A 218 -18.52 7.76 -4.60
CA ALA A 218 -19.94 7.69 -4.94
C ALA A 218 -20.22 6.73 -6.11
#